data_AF-A0A9E6UYH1-F1
#
_entry.id   AF-A0A9E6UYH1-F1
#
_cell.length_a   1.000
_cell.length_b   1.000
_cell.length_c   1.000
_cell.angle_alpha   90.00
_cell.angle_beta   90.00
_cell.angle_gamma   90.00
#
_symmetry.space_group_name_H-M   'P 1'
#
loop_
_entity.id
_entity.type
_entity.pdbx_description
1 polymer ?
#
loop_
_entity_poly.entity_id
_entity_poly.type
_entity_poly.pdbx_seq_one_letter_code
_entity_poly.pdbx_strand_id
1 'polypeptide(L)'
;MNITLNPEQEQFIKTQLEQGKFPDAQAVINQALQLLQEKQKEYEEWVEDVRIKVNEAAAELERGEGVPLETVVEQMQAKFRHAREVKE
;
A
#
# COMPACT_ATOMS: atom_id res chain seq x y z
N MET A 1 -27.67 -12.40 -7.29
CA MET A 1 -26.65 -13.13 -8.09
C MET A 1 -26.35 -14.42 -7.36
N ASN A 2 -26.36 -15.58 -8.03
CA ASN A 2 -25.94 -16.84 -7.41
C ASN A 2 -24.47 -17.07 -7.74
N ILE A 3 -23.66 -17.27 -6.71
CA ILE A 3 -22.23 -17.54 -6.84
C ILE A 3 -22.02 -18.96 -6.32
N THR A 4 -21.42 -19.81 -7.15
CA THR A 4 -21.02 -21.16 -6.74
C THR A 4 -19.64 -21.08 -6.12
N LEU A 5 -19.53 -21.53 -4.87
CA LEU A 5 -18.26 -21.61 -4.17
C LEU A 5 -17.53 -22.89 -4.56
N ASN A 6 -16.21 -22.85 -4.59
CA ASN A 6 -15.41 -24.05 -4.71
C ASN A 6 -15.30 -24.77 -3.34
N PRO A 7 -14.90 -26.07 -3.31
CA PRO A 7 -14.83 -26.81 -2.06
C PRO A 7 -13.93 -26.19 -1.00
N GLU A 8 -12.85 -25.52 -1.40
CA GLU A 8 -11.92 -24.85 -0.48
C GLU A 8 -12.56 -23.63 0.21
N GLN A 9 -13.30 -22.82 -0.55
CA GLN A 9 -14.05 -21.68 -0.05
C GLN A 9 -15.15 -22.13 0.92
N GLU A 10 -15.88 -23.20 0.59
CA GLU A 10 -16.88 -23.76 1.50
C GLU A 10 -16.25 -24.25 2.80
N GLN A 11 -15.11 -24.96 2.73
CA GLN A 11 -14.41 -25.44 3.91
C GLN A 11 -13.88 -24.30 4.77
N PHE A 12 -13.36 -23.25 4.15
CA PHE A 12 -12.92 -22.04 4.85
C PHE A 12 -14.08 -21.41 5.63
N ILE A 13 -15.23 -21.20 4.97
CA ILE A 13 -16.41 -20.62 5.62
C ILE A 13 -16.88 -21.51 6.78
N LYS A 14 -16.99 -22.83 6.59
CA LYS A 14 -17.36 -23.77 7.67
C LYS A 14 -16.42 -23.65 8.87
N THR A 15 -15.11 -23.61 8.63
CA THR A 15 -14.11 -23.47 9.69
C THR A 15 -14.30 -22.15 10.47
N GLN A 16 -14.62 -21.04 9.79
CA GLN A 16 -14.88 -19.76 10.45
C GLN A 16 -16.14 -19.79 11.34
N LEU A 17 -17.17 -20.51 10.90
CA LEU A 17 -18.42 -20.69 11.67
C LEU A 17 -18.22 -21.62 12.87
N GLU A 18 -17.50 -22.73 12.69
CA GLU A 18 -17.17 -23.67 13.77
C GLU A 18 -16.34 -23.02 14.88
N GLN A 19 -15.48 -22.06 14.52
CA GLN A 19 -14.72 -21.25 15.48
C GLN A 19 -15.57 -20.20 16.21
N GLY A 20 -16.85 -20.06 15.86
CA GLY A 20 -17.76 -19.06 16.44
C GLY A 20 -17.38 -17.62 16.11
N LYS A 21 -16.49 -17.40 15.15
CA LYS A 21 -16.01 -16.05 14.77
C LYS A 21 -17.06 -15.27 13.99
N PHE A 22 -17.96 -15.97 13.32
CA PHE A 22 -19.01 -15.37 12.50
C PHE A 22 -20.35 -16.09 12.75
N PRO A 23 -21.48 -15.36 12.69
CA PRO A 23 -22.81 -15.92 12.92
C PRO A 23 -23.33 -16.77 11.75
N ASP A 24 -22.93 -16.46 10.52
CA ASP A 24 -23.34 -17.17 9.31
C ASP A 24 -22.34 -16.97 8.14
N ALA A 25 -22.54 -17.72 7.07
CA ALA A 25 -21.70 -17.64 5.87
C ALA A 25 -21.73 -16.26 5.20
N GLN A 26 -22.84 -15.54 5.29
CA GLN A 26 -22.97 -14.20 4.70
C GLN A 26 -22.08 -13.19 5.42
N ALA A 27 -21.96 -13.27 6.74
CA ALA A 27 -21.06 -12.42 7.51
C ALA A 27 -19.60 -12.63 7.11
N VAL A 28 -19.17 -13.87 6.85
CA VAL A 28 -17.82 -14.19 6.35
C VAL A 28 -17.61 -13.57 4.96
N ILE A 29 -18.58 -13.73 4.06
CA ILE A 29 -18.50 -13.21 2.68
C ILE A 29 -18.47 -11.67 2.70
N ASN A 30 -19.32 -11.03 3.50
CA ASN A 30 -19.36 -9.58 3.65
C ASN A 30 -18.02 -9.03 4.15
N GLN A 31 -17.41 -9.66 5.15
CA GLN A 31 -16.08 -9.26 5.64
C GLN A 31 -15.01 -9.41 4.55
N ALA A 32 -15.04 -10.50 3.78
CA ALA A 32 -14.10 -10.71 2.68
C ALA A 32 -14.25 -9.65 1.58
N LEU A 33 -15.48 -9.30 1.22
CA LEU A 33 -15.77 -8.26 0.24
C LEU A 33 -15.39 -6.87 0.75
N GLN A 34 -15.61 -6.58 2.02
CA GLN A 34 -15.18 -5.32 2.64
C GLN A 34 -13.65 -5.18 2.57
N LEU A 35 -12.90 -6.22 2.96
CA LEU A 35 -11.44 -6.21 2.87
C LEU A 35 -10.96 -6.02 1.42
N LEU A 36 -11.63 -6.65 0.46
CA LEU A 36 -11.33 -6.48 -0.95
C LEU A 36 -11.55 -5.02 -1.41
N GLN A 37 -12.67 -4.41 -1.00
CA GLN A 37 -12.98 -3.02 -1.32
C GLN A 37 -11.99 -2.05 -0.67
N GLU A 38 -11.63 -2.27 0.59
CA GLU A 38 -10.60 -1.49 1.29
C GLU A 38 -9.26 -1.55 0.55
N LYS A 39 -8.83 -2.75 0.13
CA LYS A 39 -7.60 -2.93 -0.64
C LYS A 39 -7.64 -2.24 -2.01
N GLN A 40 -8.77 -2.31 -2.71
CA GLN A 40 -8.94 -1.61 -3.99
C GLN A 40 -8.86 -0.11 -3.80
N LYS A 41 -9.54 0.43 -2.78
CA LYS A 41 -9.50 1.86 -2.46
C LYS A 41 -8.08 2.32 -2.09
N GLU A 42 -7.39 1.58 -1.22
CA GLU A 42 -5.98 1.87 -0.86
C GLU A 42 -5.09 1.91 -2.12
N TYR A 43 -5.29 0.99 -3.06
CA TYR A 43 -4.54 0.95 -4.30
C TYR A 43 -4.85 2.14 -5.21
N GLU A 44 -6.13 2.50 -5.38
CA GLU A 44 -6.54 3.66 -6.17
C GLU A 44 -5.99 4.97 -5.60
N GLU A 45 -6.06 5.15 -4.28
CA GLU A 45 -5.49 6.31 -3.58
C GLU A 45 -3.97 6.38 -3.78
N TRP A 46 -3.27 5.24 -3.67
CA TRP A 46 -1.83 5.18 -3.92
C TRP A 46 -1.47 5.52 -5.37
N VAL A 47 -2.23 5.00 -6.35
CA VAL A 47 -2.00 5.32 -7.77
C VAL A 47 -2.14 6.81 -8.03
N GLU A 48 -3.17 7.44 -7.47
CA GLU A 48 -3.39 8.88 -7.67
C GLU A 48 -2.32 9.73 -6.99
N ASP A 49 -1.93 9.39 -5.76
CA ASP A 49 -0.83 10.06 -5.05
C ASP A 49 0.49 9.97 -5.82
N VAL A 50 0.83 8.78 -6.33
CA VAL A 50 2.04 8.59 -7.14
C VAL A 50 1.95 9.36 -8.45
N ARG A 51 0.79 9.37 -9.12
CA ARG A 51 0.59 10.13 -10.36
C ARG A 51 0.83 11.62 -10.13
N ILE A 52 0.29 12.19 -9.06
CA ILE A 52 0.50 13.60 -8.71
C ILE A 52 2.00 13.87 -8.53
N LYS A 53 2.69 13.09 -7.69
CA LYS A 53 4.13 13.26 -7.42
C LYS A 53 5.00 13.14 -8.66
N VAL A 54 4.69 12.20 -9.56
CA VAL A 54 5.42 12.01 -10.82
C VAL A 54 5.21 13.21 -11.75
N ASN A 55 3.99 13.72 -11.85
CA ASN A 55 3.70 14.90 -12.67
C ASN A 55 4.40 16.15 -12.12
N GLU A 56 4.41 16.34 -10.80
CA GLU A 56 5.15 17.43 -10.15
C GLU A 56 6.64 17.34 -10.44
N ALA A 57 7.25 16.17 -10.22
CA ALA A 57 8.67 15.93 -10.50
C ALA A 57 9.01 16.13 -11.99
N ALA A 58 8.14 15.69 -12.91
CA ALA A 58 8.33 15.93 -14.34
C ALA A 58 8.33 17.44 -14.66
N ALA A 59 7.41 18.20 -14.08
CA ALA A 59 7.34 19.65 -14.27
C ALA A 59 8.56 20.38 -13.66
N GLU A 60 9.06 19.93 -12.51
CA GLU A 60 10.32 20.44 -11.92
C GLU A 60 11.51 20.20 -12.84
N LEU A 61 11.62 19.00 -13.41
CA LEU A 61 12.67 18.67 -14.37
C LEU A 61 12.59 19.54 -15.64
N GLU A 62 11.38 19.77 -16.17
CA GLU A 62 11.18 20.66 -17.32
C GLU A 62 11.60 22.10 -17.03
N ARG A 63 11.43 22.58 -15.79
CA ARG A 63 11.91 23.90 -15.34
C ARG A 63 13.43 23.94 -15.07
N GLY A 64 14.12 22.81 -15.17
CA GLY A 64 15.55 22.70 -14.90
C GLY A 64 15.89 22.66 -13.40
N GLU A 65 14.93 22.34 -12.54
CA GLU A 65 15.11 22.25 -11.09
C GLU A 65 15.72 20.90 -10.65
N GLY A 66 16.04 20.03 -11.61
CA GLY A 66 16.73 18.76 -11.35
C GLY A 66 18.10 18.96 -10.71
N VAL A 67 18.40 18.16 -9.69
CA VAL A 67 19.69 18.19 -8.99
C VAL A 67 20.59 17.06 -9.51
N PRO A 68 21.87 17.33 -9.85
CA PRO A 68 22.82 16.28 -10.21
C PRO A 68 22.99 15.23 -9.11
N LEU A 69 23.16 13.96 -9.51
CA LEU A 69 23.24 12.84 -8.59
C LEU A 69 24.43 12.99 -7.61
N GLU A 70 25.57 13.46 -8.12
CA GLU A 70 26.81 13.64 -7.36
C GLU A 70 26.58 14.61 -6.20
N THR A 71 25.85 15.71 -6.45
CA THR A 71 25.48 16.71 -5.43
C THR A 71 24.60 16.09 -4.34
N VAL A 72 23.64 15.25 -4.70
CA VAL A 72 22.76 14.57 -3.71
C VAL A 72 23.57 13.59 -2.86
N VAL A 73 24.44 12.80 -3.48
CA VAL A 73 25.29 11.82 -2.80
C VAL A 73 26.21 12.50 -1.80
N GLU A 74 26.88 13.58 -2.19
CA GLU A 74 27.77 14.35 -1.32
C GLU A 74 27.03 14.92 -0.10
N GLN A 75 25.84 15.51 -0.31
CA GLN A 75 25.00 16.04 0.76
C GLN A 75 24.55 14.94 1.73
N MET A 76 24.15 13.77 1.24
CA MET A 76 23.77 12.63 2.08
C MET A 76 24.95 12.14 2.92
N GLN A 77 26.13 11.98 2.31
CA GLN A 77 27.32 11.57 3.04
C GLN A 77 27.72 12.60 4.12
N ALA A 78 27.59 13.89 3.84
CA ALA A 78 27.84 14.95 4.81
C ALA A 78 26.87 14.85 6.01
N LYS A 79 25.57 14.62 5.75
CA LYS A 79 24.59 14.40 6.82
C LYS A 79 24.94 13.19 7.69
N PHE A 80 25.41 12.09 7.09
CA PHE A 80 25.82 10.90 7.85
C PHE A 80 27.08 11.13 8.69
N ARG A 81 28.07 11.88 8.19
CA ARG A 81 29.26 12.25 8.98
C ARG A 81 28.87 13.09 10.18
N HIS A 82 28.07 14.13 9.97
CA HIS A 82 27.60 15.01 11.04
C HIS A 82 26.80 14.25 12.11
N ALA A 83 25.91 13.34 11.70
CA ALA A 83 25.13 12.54 12.64
C ALA A 83 25.97 11.55 13.48
N ARG A 84 27.18 11.19 13.03
CA ARG A 84 28.13 10.37 13.81
C ARG A 84 28.93 11.22 14.78
N GLU A 85 29.39 12.39 14.35
CA GLU A 85 30.13 13.36 15.19
C GLU A 85 29.29 13.91 16.35
N VAL A 86 27.97 14.08 16.16
CA VAL A 86 27.06 14.57 17.21
C VAL A 86 26.70 13.49 18.26
N LYS A 87 27.07 12.22 18.01
CA LYS A 87 26.82 11.10 18.94
C LYS A 87 28.04 10.75 19.83
N GLU A 88 29.19 11.38 19.60
CA GLU A 88 30.38 11.31 20.46
C GLU A 88 30.44 12.51 21.42
#